data_AF-A0A7Y5ED89-F1
#
_entry.id   AF-A0A7Y5ED89-F1
#
_cell.length_a   1.000
_cell.length_b   1.000
_cell.length_c   1.000
_cell.angle_alpha   90.00
_cell.angle_beta   90.00
_cell.angle_gamma   90.00
#
_symmetry.space_group_name_H-M   'P 1'
#
loop_
_entity.id
_entity.type
_entity.pdbx_description
1 polymer ?
#
loop_
_entity_poly.entity_id
_entity_poly.type
_entity_poly.pdbx_seq_one_letter_code
_entity_poly.pdbx_strand_id
1 'polypeptide(L)'
;MIRTSLRFTTLCAGLLLSASALALSLGDLTQKDASGGLKDALTQGAQLAVKQLSTPGGFSNNPDVRIELPGNLGKAAKAMKMFGKGDQVEALETSMNKAAEAAVPQAQAILVDA
;
A
#
# COMPACT_ATOMS: atom_id res chain seq x y z
N MET A 1 24.47 11.21 -55.05
CA MET A 1 23.05 10.83 -54.87
C MET A 1 22.87 9.43 -54.28
N ILE A 2 23.76 8.46 -54.53
CA ILE A 2 23.62 7.05 -54.08
C ILE A 2 23.82 6.84 -52.56
N ARG A 3 24.70 7.63 -51.91
CA ARG A 3 25.01 7.49 -50.47
C ARG A 3 23.87 7.93 -49.53
N THR A 4 23.04 8.86 -49.98
CA THR A 4 21.91 9.39 -49.18
C THR A 4 20.73 8.42 -49.21
N SER A 5 20.50 7.76 -50.35
CA SER A 5 19.50 6.70 -50.48
C SER A 5 19.79 5.51 -49.58
N LEU A 6 21.05 5.08 -49.46
CA LEU A 6 21.43 3.94 -48.61
C LEU A 6 21.18 4.21 -47.12
N ARG A 7 21.37 5.45 -46.66
CA ARG A 7 21.08 5.88 -45.28
C ARG A 7 19.58 5.94 -44.99
N PHE A 8 18.79 6.37 -45.97
CA PHE A 8 17.34 6.42 -45.86
C PHE A 8 16.74 5.01 -45.76
N THR A 9 17.26 4.06 -46.54
CA THR A 9 16.81 2.67 -46.50
C THR A 9 17.14 2.00 -45.16
N THR A 10 18.32 2.27 -44.58
CA THR A 10 18.67 1.74 -43.24
C THR A 10 17.85 2.36 -42.11
N LEU A 11 17.49 3.64 -42.21
CA LEU A 11 16.63 4.31 -41.24
C LEU A 11 15.20 3.73 -41.29
N CYS A 12 14.65 3.56 -42.49
CA CYS A 12 13.32 2.94 -42.67
C CYS A 12 13.31 1.48 -42.20
N ALA A 13 14.35 0.70 -42.48
CA ALA A 13 14.45 -0.69 -42.02
C ALA A 13 14.52 -0.79 -40.49
N GLY A 14 15.28 0.11 -39.83
CA GLY A 14 15.33 0.18 -38.37
C GLY A 14 14.00 0.58 -37.73
N LEU A 15 13.27 1.51 -38.36
CA LEU A 15 11.95 1.94 -37.91
C LEU A 15 10.89 0.83 -38.06
N LEU A 16 10.93 0.09 -39.17
CA LEU A 16 10.02 -1.03 -39.42
C LEU A 16 10.27 -2.22 -38.47
N LEU A 17 11.52 -2.45 -38.07
CA LEU A 17 11.85 -3.51 -37.10
C LEU A 17 11.44 -3.15 -35.67
N SER A 18 11.42 -1.86 -35.32
CA SER A 18 10.99 -1.37 -34.00
C SER A 18 9.47 -1.17 -33.89
N ALA A 19 8.74 -1.09 -35.01
CA ALA A 19 7.27 -1.06 -35.01
C ALA A 19 6.64 -2.38 -34.51
N SER A 20 7.31 -3.51 -34.71
CA SER A 20 6.84 -4.83 -34.25
C SER A 20 7.01 -5.07 -32.74
N ALA A 21 7.69 -4.18 -32.01
CA ALA A 21 7.92 -4.32 -30.57
C ALA A 21 6.77 -3.76 -29.70
N LEU A 22 5.73 -3.18 -30.31
CA LEU A 22 4.62 -2.50 -29.62
C LEU A 22 3.28 -3.24 -29.67
N ALA A 23 3.25 -4.50 -30.11
CA ALA A 23 2.04 -5.30 -30.19
C ALA A 23 1.94 -6.30 -29.04
N LEU A 24 2.01 -5.84 -27.78
CA LEU A 24 1.44 -6.59 -26.67
C LEU A 24 -0.04 -6.19 -26.61
N SER A 25 -0.91 -6.97 -27.25
CA SER A 25 -2.35 -6.69 -27.23
C SER A 25 -2.89 -6.98 -25.83
N LEU A 26 -3.90 -6.25 -25.37
CA LEU A 26 -4.62 -6.58 -24.13
C LEU A 26 -5.21 -8.01 -24.15
N GLY A 27 -5.35 -8.62 -25.34
CA GLY A 27 -5.75 -10.01 -25.51
C GLY A 27 -4.64 -11.05 -25.30
N ASP A 28 -3.36 -10.64 -25.30
CA ASP A 28 -2.22 -11.50 -24.95
C ASP A 28 -2.08 -11.67 -23.42
N LEU A 29 -2.63 -10.72 -22.64
CA LEU A 29 -2.85 -10.90 -21.22
C LEU A 29 -4.04 -11.83 -21.03
N THR A 30 -3.76 -13.06 -20.58
CA THR A 30 -4.86 -13.96 -20.24
C THR A 30 -5.61 -13.39 -19.02
N GLN A 31 -6.91 -13.69 -18.89
CA GLN A 31 -7.68 -13.36 -17.67
C GLN A 31 -6.93 -13.79 -16.39
N LYS A 32 -6.15 -14.88 -16.48
CA LYS A 32 -5.33 -15.40 -15.40
C LYS A 32 -4.14 -14.50 -15.06
N ASP A 33 -3.47 -13.91 -16.04
CA ASP A 33 -2.36 -12.98 -15.81
C ASP A 33 -2.84 -11.65 -15.24
N ALA A 34 -3.99 -11.15 -15.73
CA ALA A 34 -4.59 -9.93 -15.22
C ALA A 34 -5.07 -10.10 -13.76
N SER A 35 -5.74 -11.20 -13.45
CA SER A 35 -6.19 -11.51 -12.08
C SER A 35 -5.02 -11.85 -11.14
N GLY A 36 -4.00 -12.55 -11.63
CA GLY A 36 -2.75 -12.82 -10.91
C GLY A 36 -2.01 -11.53 -10.56
N GLY A 37 -1.78 -10.65 -11.54
CA GLY A 37 -1.10 -9.38 -11.32
C GLY A 37 -1.86 -8.45 -10.36
N LEU A 38 -3.19 -8.45 -10.38
CA LEU A 38 -3.99 -7.71 -9.40
C LEU A 38 -3.86 -8.31 -8.00
N LYS A 39 -3.91 -9.64 -7.87
CA LYS A 39 -3.70 -10.32 -6.59
C LYS A 39 -2.30 -10.06 -6.03
N ASP A 40 -1.28 -10.07 -6.89
CA ASP A 40 0.10 -9.77 -6.49
C ASP A 40 0.25 -8.32 -6.05
N ALA A 41 -0.37 -7.37 -6.75
CA ALA A 41 -0.37 -5.96 -6.37
C ALA A 41 -1.08 -5.73 -5.02
N LEU A 42 -2.23 -6.37 -4.80
CA LEU A 42 -2.97 -6.32 -3.54
C LEU A 42 -2.16 -6.97 -2.40
N THR A 43 -1.52 -8.11 -2.67
CA THR A 43 -0.67 -8.81 -1.70
C THR A 43 0.51 -7.93 -1.29
N GLN A 44 1.21 -7.33 -2.25
CA GLN A 44 2.31 -6.40 -1.97
C GLN A 44 1.81 -5.16 -1.21
N GLY A 45 0.67 -4.59 -1.62
CA GLY A 45 0.05 -3.46 -0.93
C GLY A 45 -0.30 -3.77 0.53
N ALA A 46 -0.89 -4.94 0.80
CA ALA A 46 -1.20 -5.40 2.15
C ALA A 46 0.07 -5.60 2.98
N GLN A 47 1.10 -6.24 2.40
CA GLN A 47 2.39 -6.43 3.08
C GLN A 47 3.06 -5.09 3.44
N LEU A 48 3.02 -4.10 2.55
CA LEU A 48 3.54 -2.76 2.81
C LEU A 48 2.75 -2.04 3.89
N ALA A 49 1.42 -2.10 3.85
CA ALA A 49 0.55 -1.50 4.86
C ALA A 49 0.80 -2.11 6.24
N VAL A 50 0.86 -3.44 6.33
CA VAL A 50 1.20 -4.16 7.57
C VAL A 50 2.56 -3.71 8.08
N LYS A 51 3.59 -3.72 7.22
CA LYS A 51 4.94 -3.32 7.59
C LYS A 51 5.00 -1.89 8.12
N GLN A 52 4.25 -0.97 7.54
CA GLN A 52 4.21 0.42 7.99
C GLN A 52 3.51 0.55 9.34
N LEU A 53 2.36 -0.10 9.50
CA LEU A 53 1.54 -0.02 10.70
C LEU A 53 2.06 -0.83 11.89
N SER A 54 2.89 -1.87 11.64
CA SER A 54 3.51 -2.66 12.71
C SER A 54 4.74 -2.00 13.35
N THR A 55 5.20 -0.87 12.82
CA THR A 55 6.33 -0.14 13.42
C THR A 55 5.90 0.59 14.70
N PRO A 56 6.82 0.85 15.65
CA PRO A 56 6.51 1.66 16.81
C PRO A 56 5.96 3.03 16.41
N GLY A 57 4.75 3.35 16.86
CA GLY A 57 4.04 4.58 16.50
C GLY A 57 3.36 4.54 15.13
N GLY A 58 3.29 3.39 14.45
CA GLY A 58 2.62 3.22 13.16
C GLY A 58 1.13 3.56 13.21
N PHE A 59 0.47 3.32 14.35
CA PHE A 59 -0.90 3.78 14.61
C PHE A 59 -0.92 5.13 15.30
N SER A 60 -0.06 5.31 16.31
CA SER A 60 -0.11 6.47 17.20
C SER A 60 0.22 7.80 16.49
N ASN A 61 1.14 7.77 15.51
CA ASN A 61 1.64 8.95 14.80
C ASN A 61 0.83 9.28 13.52
N ASN A 62 -0.05 8.39 13.07
CA ASN A 62 -0.84 8.59 11.87
C ASN A 62 -2.32 8.84 12.24
N PRO A 63 -2.82 10.08 12.11
CA PRO A 63 -4.17 10.43 12.54
C PRO A 63 -5.27 9.68 11.78
N ASP A 64 -5.01 9.22 10.55
CA ASP A 64 -6.01 8.52 9.72
C ASP A 64 -6.29 7.09 10.22
N VAL A 65 -5.36 6.51 10.98
CA VAL A 65 -5.45 5.12 11.47
C VAL A 65 -5.32 5.03 12.99
N ARG A 66 -5.09 6.15 13.68
CA ARG A 66 -4.97 6.20 15.14
C ARG A 66 -6.24 5.69 15.80
N ILE A 67 -6.08 4.77 16.73
CA ILE A 67 -7.20 4.23 17.51
C ILE A 67 -7.46 5.14 18.69
N GLU A 68 -8.56 5.87 18.63
CA GLU A 68 -9.07 6.66 19.75
C GLU A 68 -10.02 5.83 20.62
N LEU A 69 -10.24 6.28 21.85
CA LEU A 69 -11.11 5.59 22.80
C LEU A 69 -12.58 5.61 22.32
N PRO A 70 -13.20 4.45 22.04
CA PRO A 70 -14.52 4.41 21.43
C PRO A 70 -15.64 4.66 22.45
N GLY A 71 -16.79 5.12 21.94
CA GLY A 71 -18.05 5.16 22.69
C GLY A 71 -17.96 5.86 24.05
N ASN A 72 -18.32 5.13 25.11
CA ASN A 72 -18.33 5.67 26.47
C ASN A 72 -16.92 5.91 27.03
N LEU A 73 -15.90 5.18 26.55
CA LEU A 73 -14.51 5.38 26.96
C LEU A 73 -13.99 6.74 26.49
N GLY A 74 -14.33 7.16 25.27
CA GLY A 74 -14.00 8.50 24.76
C GLY A 74 -14.66 9.62 25.56
N LYS A 75 -15.92 9.43 25.99
CA LYS A 75 -16.63 10.40 26.86
C LYS A 75 -15.98 10.50 28.25
N ALA A 76 -15.68 9.35 28.87
CA ALA A 76 -15.00 9.30 30.15
C ALA A 76 -13.58 9.90 30.08
N ALA A 77 -12.85 9.62 29.00
CA ALA A 77 -11.55 10.20 28.70
C ALA A 77 -11.60 11.72 28.58
N LYS A 78 -12.62 12.27 27.91
CA LYS A 78 -12.80 13.71 27.81
C LYS A 78 -13.07 14.36 29.17
N ALA A 79 -13.91 13.73 30.00
CA ALA A 79 -14.14 14.18 31.36
C ALA A 79 -12.85 14.11 32.21
N MET A 80 -12.13 12.98 32.17
CA MET A 80 -10.85 12.81 32.87
C MET A 80 -9.80 13.83 32.44
N LYS A 81 -9.70 14.15 31.14
CA LYS A 81 -8.86 15.24 30.62
C LYS A 81 -9.24 16.59 31.24
N MET A 82 -10.54 16.90 31.38
CA MET A 82 -11.00 18.13 32.06
C MET A 82 -10.67 18.16 33.56
N PHE A 83 -10.65 17.01 34.23
CA PHE A 83 -10.25 16.87 35.64
C PHE A 83 -8.73 16.76 35.84
N GLY A 84 -7.92 17.06 34.83
CA GLY A 84 -6.45 17.06 34.94
C GLY A 84 -5.79 15.67 34.83
N LYS A 85 -6.53 14.63 34.46
CA LYS A 85 -6.02 13.26 34.25
C LYS A 85 -5.72 12.97 32.78
N GLY A 86 -5.23 13.97 32.04
CA GLY A 86 -4.90 13.83 30.62
C GLY A 86 -3.87 12.73 30.35
N ASP A 87 -2.82 12.68 31.16
CA ASP A 87 -1.71 11.73 31.01
C ASP A 87 -2.16 10.27 31.13
N GLN A 88 -3.14 9.98 32.00
CA GLN A 88 -3.67 8.63 32.18
C GLN A 88 -4.48 8.17 30.96
N VAL A 89 -5.22 9.12 30.37
CA VAL A 89 -5.98 8.89 29.14
C VAL A 89 -5.04 8.67 27.97
N GLU A 90 -3.98 9.47 27.86
CA GLU A 90 -2.99 9.35 26.80
C GLU A 90 -2.16 8.06 26.92
N ALA A 91 -1.83 7.63 28.14
CA ALA A 91 -1.21 6.34 28.38
C ALA A 91 -2.12 5.17 27.94
N LEU A 92 -3.44 5.27 28.18
CA LEU A 92 -4.39 4.27 27.71
C LEU A 92 -4.48 4.24 26.19
N GLU A 93 -4.66 5.40 25.55
CA GLU A 93 -4.66 5.55 24.08
C GLU A 93 -3.36 4.95 23.50
N THR A 94 -2.20 5.28 24.07
CA THR A 94 -0.89 4.74 23.66
C THR A 94 -0.83 3.22 23.79
N SER A 95 -1.30 2.66 24.92
CA SER A 95 -1.29 1.21 25.13
C SER A 95 -2.15 0.46 24.12
N MET A 96 -3.30 1.04 23.75
CA MET A 96 -4.22 0.47 22.77
C MET A 96 -3.64 0.51 21.36
N ASN A 97 -3.03 1.65 20.97
CA ASN A 97 -2.36 1.76 19.68
C ASN A 97 -1.14 0.83 19.59
N LYS A 98 -0.35 0.71 20.66
CA LYS A 98 0.77 -0.25 20.73
C LYS A 98 0.29 -1.70 20.64
N ALA A 99 -0.85 -2.02 21.23
CA ALA A 99 -1.45 -3.34 21.09
C ALA A 99 -1.89 -3.62 19.65
N ALA A 100 -2.41 -2.62 18.93
CA ALA A 100 -2.73 -2.74 17.51
C ALA A 100 -1.48 -2.91 16.63
N GLU A 101 -0.42 -2.14 16.87
CA GLU A 101 0.89 -2.30 16.23
C GLU A 101 1.42 -3.73 16.39
N ALA A 102 1.26 -4.29 17.59
CA ALA A 102 1.65 -5.66 17.91
C ALA A 102 0.71 -6.72 17.33
N ALA A 103 -0.50 -6.39 16.87
CA ALA A 103 -1.50 -7.31 16.32
C ALA A 103 -1.53 -7.34 14.78
N VAL A 104 -1.05 -6.28 14.13
CA VAL A 104 -1.03 -6.15 12.67
C VAL A 104 -0.21 -7.23 11.96
N PRO A 105 0.97 -7.66 12.44
CA PRO A 105 1.71 -8.77 11.83
C PRO A 105 0.95 -10.09 11.82
N GLN A 106 0.14 -10.36 12.85
CA GLN A 106 -0.69 -11.56 12.95
C GLN A 106 -1.85 -11.51 11.95
N ALA A 107 -2.39 -10.31 11.68
CA ALA A 107 -3.41 -10.12 10.67
C ALA A 107 -2.89 -10.31 9.23
N GLN A 108 -1.59 -10.11 8.99
CA GLN A 108 -0.96 -10.29 7.68
C GLN A 108 -1.16 -11.72 7.13
N ALA A 109 -1.02 -12.74 7.98
CA ALA A 109 -1.20 -14.13 7.59
C ALA A 109 -2.63 -14.39 7.07
N ILE A 110 -3.63 -13.73 7.69
CA ILE A 110 -5.04 -13.84 7.30
C ILE A 110 -5.30 -13.11 5.97
N LEU A 111 -4.62 -11.98 5.72
CA LEU A 111 -4.83 -11.15 4.53
C LEU A 111 -4.21 -11.72 3.25
N VAL A 112 -3.09 -12.44 3.36
CA VAL A 112 -2.37 -13.00 2.19
C VAL A 112 -2.97 -14.34 1.75
N ASP A 113 -3.57 -15.09 2.67
CA ASP A 113 -4.25 -16.37 2.38
C ASP A 113 -5.69 -16.20 1.85
N ALA A 114 -6.21 -14.97 1.83
CA ALA A 114 -7.51 -14.61 1.23
C ALA A 114 -7.46 -14.55 -0.31
#